data_AF-A0A919MR05-F1
#
_entry.id   AF-A0A919MR05-F1
#
_cell.length_a   1.000
_cell.length_b   1.000
_cell.length_c   1.000
_cell.angle_alpha   90.00
_cell.angle_beta   90.00
_cell.angle_gamma   90.00
#
_symmetry.space_group_name_H-M   'P 1'
#
loop_
_entity.id
_entity.type
_entity.pdbx_description
1 polymer ?
#
loop_
_entity_poly.entity_id
_entity_poly.type
_entity_poly.pdbx_seq_one_letter_code
_entity_poly.pdbx_strand_id
1 'polypeptide(L)'
;MVQRSSTHIVKSASLMEIGLGPLYSEEAVAAGVSTERADLIFASLPYRIMHEFQIPLYEQMAERDREFYARLDKAGFRHDWGDDGSGLFMKYLRRGSGYYIDVGAADLVADGRVKLVQGQVDHLTETSVVLADGTELAADLVVYATGYGSMNGWVADLVDQETADRVGKVWGLGSDTTKDPGPWEGEQRNMWKPTRQPHLWFHGGNLHQSRHYSLYLALQLKARYEGLPTPVYRLAEVHHPS
;
A
#
# COMPACT_ATOMS: atom_id res chain seq x y z
N MET A 1 -10.67 0.72 20.36
CA MET A 1 -9.96 1.10 19.12
C MET A 1 -10.63 2.33 18.51
N VAL A 2 -9.85 3.35 18.15
CA VAL A 2 -10.37 4.54 17.47
C VAL A 2 -10.17 4.39 15.95
N GLN A 3 -11.25 4.47 15.17
CA GLN A 3 -11.21 4.38 13.71
C GLN A 3 -11.46 5.74 13.07
N ARG A 4 -10.37 6.34 12.58
CA ARG A 4 -10.36 7.68 11.98
C ARG A 4 -10.94 7.72 10.57
N SER A 5 -10.83 6.63 9.82
CA SER A 5 -11.28 6.51 8.42
C SER A 5 -11.61 5.06 8.08
N SER A 6 -12.25 4.83 6.92
CA SER A 6 -12.38 3.47 6.41
C SER A 6 -11.01 2.85 6.11
N THR A 7 -10.97 1.51 6.12
CA THR A 7 -9.83 0.73 5.64
C THR A 7 -10.31 -0.51 4.94
N HIS A 8 -9.60 -0.95 3.91
CA HIS A 8 -9.90 -2.24 3.31
C HIS A 8 -9.37 -3.36 4.22
N ILE A 9 -10.15 -4.41 4.43
CA ILE A 9 -9.74 -5.60 5.17
C ILE A 9 -9.92 -6.81 4.27
N VAL A 10 -8.91 -7.67 4.25
CA VAL A 10 -8.97 -8.98 3.64
C VAL A 10 -8.38 -10.02 4.59
N LYS A 11 -9.04 -11.18 4.74
CA LYS A 11 -8.52 -12.26 5.56
C LYS A 11 -7.30 -12.89 4.88
N SER A 12 -6.26 -13.16 5.67
CA SER A 12 -5.01 -13.74 5.19
C SER A 12 -5.25 -15.03 4.41
N ALA A 13 -6.06 -15.95 4.94
CA ALA A 13 -6.36 -17.23 4.27
C ALA A 13 -6.96 -17.02 2.86
N SER A 14 -7.99 -16.18 2.74
CA SER A 14 -8.64 -15.89 1.45
C SER A 14 -7.71 -15.16 0.49
N LEU A 15 -6.90 -14.22 0.98
CA LEU A 15 -5.90 -13.53 0.16
C LEU A 15 -4.84 -14.49 -0.37
N MET A 16 -4.33 -15.38 0.48
CA MET A 16 -3.31 -16.37 0.09
C MET A 16 -3.86 -17.34 -0.95
N GLU A 17 -5.08 -17.85 -0.78
CA GLU A 17 -5.64 -18.86 -1.67
C GLU A 17 -6.14 -18.27 -2.99
N ILE A 18 -6.96 -17.22 -2.93
CA ILE A 18 -7.61 -16.63 -4.12
C ILE A 18 -6.69 -15.62 -4.80
N GLY A 19 -6.03 -14.76 -4.04
CA GLY A 19 -5.28 -13.63 -4.58
C GLY A 19 -3.86 -13.97 -5.03
N LEU A 20 -3.16 -14.79 -4.23
CA LEU A 20 -1.75 -15.12 -4.47
C LEU A 20 -1.53 -16.57 -4.88
N GLY A 21 -2.47 -17.47 -4.58
CA GLY A 21 -2.34 -18.92 -4.74
C GLY A 21 -1.88 -19.36 -6.13
N PRO A 22 -2.45 -18.84 -7.22
CA PRO A 22 -2.04 -19.22 -8.58
C PRO A 22 -0.57 -18.91 -8.94
N LEU A 23 0.09 -18.01 -8.21
CA LEU A 23 1.45 -17.55 -8.51
C LEU A 23 2.45 -17.86 -7.39
N TYR A 24 2.04 -17.78 -6.14
CA TYR A 24 2.91 -17.81 -4.96
C TYR A 24 2.41 -18.83 -3.93
N SER A 25 2.38 -20.11 -4.32
CA SER A 25 2.00 -21.24 -3.46
C SER A 25 2.78 -22.51 -3.81
N GLU A 26 2.74 -23.50 -2.91
CA GLU A 26 3.30 -24.84 -3.18
C GLU A 26 2.60 -25.52 -4.37
N GLU A 27 1.30 -25.27 -4.56
CA GLU A 27 0.54 -25.78 -5.70
C GLU A 27 1.02 -25.15 -7.01
N ALA A 28 1.32 -23.85 -7.01
CA ALA A 28 1.89 -23.16 -8.16
C ALA A 28 3.27 -23.73 -8.51
N VAL A 29 4.13 -23.97 -7.51
CA VAL A 29 5.44 -24.61 -7.70
C VAL A 29 5.28 -26.02 -8.28
N ALA A 30 4.38 -26.83 -7.71
CA ALA A 30 4.08 -28.17 -8.23
C ALA A 30 3.53 -28.15 -9.67
N ALA A 31 2.81 -27.10 -10.05
CA ALA A 31 2.33 -26.85 -11.41
C ALA A 31 3.40 -26.27 -12.37
N GLY A 32 4.65 -26.10 -11.92
CA GLY A 32 5.75 -25.60 -12.75
C GLY A 32 5.78 -24.07 -12.88
N VAL A 33 5.13 -23.35 -11.97
CA VAL A 33 5.26 -21.90 -11.81
C VAL A 33 6.32 -21.63 -10.75
N SER A 34 7.58 -21.50 -11.20
CA SER A 34 8.67 -21.09 -10.31
C SER A 34 8.47 -19.65 -9.85
N THR A 35 9.21 -19.27 -8.81
CA THR A 35 9.25 -17.89 -8.30
C THR A 35 9.58 -16.86 -9.36
N GLU A 36 10.54 -17.15 -10.23
CA GLU A 36 10.98 -16.26 -11.32
C GLU A 36 9.89 -16.13 -12.39
N ARG A 37 9.19 -17.23 -12.66
CA ARG A 37 8.07 -17.25 -13.61
C ARG A 37 6.88 -16.47 -13.06
N ALA A 38 6.56 -16.64 -11.78
CA ALA A 38 5.51 -15.88 -11.11
C ALA A 38 5.80 -14.37 -11.14
N ASP A 39 7.02 -13.97 -10.79
CA ASP A 39 7.45 -12.57 -10.81
C ASP A 39 7.36 -11.99 -12.22
N LEU A 40 7.77 -12.74 -13.25
CA LEU A 40 7.69 -12.30 -14.64
C LEU A 40 6.25 -12.21 -15.16
N ILE A 41 5.38 -13.18 -14.83
CA ILE A 41 3.95 -13.12 -15.15
C ILE A 41 3.37 -11.85 -14.54
N PHE A 42 3.66 -11.59 -13.27
CA PHE A 42 3.15 -10.43 -12.57
C PHE A 42 3.64 -9.12 -13.21
N ALA A 43 4.94 -9.01 -13.47
CA ALA A 43 5.54 -7.85 -14.10
C ALA A 43 5.09 -7.62 -15.56
N SER A 44 4.54 -8.64 -16.22
CA SER A 44 4.02 -8.52 -17.59
C SER A 44 2.64 -7.84 -17.67
N LEU A 45 1.96 -7.65 -16.53
CA LEU A 45 0.63 -7.04 -16.47
C LEU A 45 0.74 -5.51 -16.34
N PRO A 46 0.23 -4.73 -17.32
CA PRO A 46 0.26 -3.28 -17.22
C PRO A 46 -0.60 -2.77 -16.05
N TYR A 47 -0.04 -1.90 -15.22
CA TYR A 47 -0.76 -1.34 -14.06
C TYR A 47 -2.06 -0.63 -14.43
N ARG A 48 -2.17 -0.08 -15.64
CA ARG A 48 -3.36 0.64 -16.11
C ARG A 48 -4.63 -0.23 -16.11
N ILE A 49 -4.48 -1.51 -16.44
CA ILE A 49 -5.59 -2.46 -16.55
C ILE A 49 -5.60 -3.46 -15.39
N MET A 50 -4.61 -3.42 -14.49
CA MET A 50 -4.48 -4.40 -13.40
C MET A 50 -5.71 -4.47 -12.49
N HIS A 51 -6.41 -3.35 -12.30
CA HIS A 51 -7.64 -3.30 -11.51
C HIS A 51 -8.73 -4.27 -12.04
N GLU A 52 -8.84 -4.45 -13.36
CA GLU A 52 -9.81 -5.36 -13.99
C GLU A 52 -9.56 -6.83 -13.61
N PHE A 53 -8.30 -7.21 -13.38
CA PHE A 53 -7.93 -8.55 -12.93
C PHE A 53 -8.13 -8.74 -11.42
N GLN A 54 -8.05 -7.65 -10.65
CA GLN A 54 -8.18 -7.71 -9.19
C GLN A 54 -9.64 -7.74 -8.74
N ILE A 55 -10.51 -6.95 -9.38
CA ILE A 55 -11.95 -6.89 -9.04
C ILE A 55 -12.59 -8.27 -8.85
N PRO A 56 -12.53 -9.23 -9.81
CA PRO A 56 -13.19 -10.52 -9.65
C PRO A 56 -12.62 -11.35 -8.48
N LEU A 57 -11.32 -11.19 -8.15
CA LEU A 57 -10.71 -11.88 -7.02
C LEU A 57 -11.27 -11.35 -5.69
N TYR A 58 -11.43 -10.03 -5.56
CA TYR A 58 -11.99 -9.44 -4.34
C TYR A 58 -13.50 -9.66 -4.23
N GLU A 59 -14.25 -9.73 -5.34
CA GLU A 59 -15.65 -10.17 -5.33
C GLU A 59 -15.78 -11.61 -4.80
N GLN A 60 -14.91 -12.52 -5.24
CA GLN A 60 -14.88 -13.89 -4.74
C GLN A 60 -14.53 -13.95 -3.24
N MET A 61 -13.58 -13.16 -2.78
CA MET A 61 -13.25 -13.05 -1.35
C MET A 61 -14.41 -12.48 -0.54
N ALA A 62 -15.11 -11.46 -1.07
CA ALA A 62 -16.28 -10.85 -0.44
C ALA A 62 -17.40 -11.88 -0.23
N GLU A 63 -17.67 -12.71 -1.24
CA GLU A 63 -18.69 -13.77 -1.12
C GLU A 63 -18.25 -14.86 -0.15
N ARG A 64 -16.99 -15.34 -0.26
CA ARG A 64 -16.45 -16.38 0.64
C ARG A 64 -16.50 -15.96 2.10
N ASP A 65 -16.13 -14.72 2.39
CA ASP A 65 -16.07 -14.19 3.75
C ASP A 65 -17.28 -13.30 4.10
N ARG A 66 -18.41 -13.47 3.42
CA ARG A 66 -19.62 -12.64 3.59
C ARG A 66 -20.09 -12.56 5.04
N GLU A 67 -20.09 -13.67 5.75
CA GLU A 67 -20.49 -13.70 7.17
C GLU A 67 -19.55 -12.87 8.05
N PHE A 68 -18.24 -12.89 7.76
CA PHE A 68 -17.26 -12.09 8.48
C PHE A 68 -17.50 -10.60 8.27
N TYR A 69 -17.70 -10.16 7.02
CA TYR A 69 -18.01 -8.76 6.72
C TYR A 69 -19.33 -8.32 7.36
N ALA A 70 -20.37 -9.16 7.32
CA ALA A 70 -21.65 -8.86 7.99
C ALA A 70 -21.51 -8.65 9.51
N ARG A 71 -20.63 -9.43 10.18
CA ARG A 71 -20.34 -9.21 11.61
C ARG A 71 -19.54 -7.93 11.84
N LEU A 72 -18.57 -7.61 10.98
CA LEU A 72 -17.82 -6.35 11.05
C LEU A 72 -18.73 -5.13 10.89
N ASP A 73 -19.63 -5.16 9.91
CA ASP A 73 -20.61 -4.09 9.69
C ASP A 73 -21.52 -3.92 10.90
N LYS A 74 -21.99 -5.03 11.48
CA LYS A 74 -22.80 -5.01 12.71
C LYS A 74 -22.03 -4.42 13.90
N ALA A 75 -20.73 -4.66 13.99
CA ALA A 75 -19.85 -4.05 14.99
C ALA A 75 -19.55 -2.55 14.70
N GLY A 76 -20.03 -2.02 13.58
CA GLY A 76 -19.84 -0.63 13.18
C GLY A 76 -18.46 -0.36 12.55
N PHE A 77 -17.74 -1.40 12.12
CA PHE A 77 -16.43 -1.24 11.49
C PHE A 77 -16.57 -0.65 10.08
N ARG A 78 -15.95 0.50 9.82
CA ARG A 78 -15.95 1.11 8.49
C ARG A 78 -14.91 0.43 7.60
N HIS A 79 -15.35 -0.52 6.78
CA HIS A 79 -14.50 -1.08 5.73
C HIS A 79 -14.84 -0.50 4.35
N ASP A 80 -13.96 -0.74 3.38
CA ASP A 80 -14.18 -0.40 1.98
C ASP A 80 -13.50 -1.44 1.06
N TRP A 81 -13.71 -1.33 -0.26
CA TRP A 81 -13.16 -2.24 -1.27
C TRP A 81 -12.16 -1.57 -2.23
N GLY A 82 -11.59 -0.42 -1.86
CA GLY A 82 -10.86 0.43 -2.81
C GLY A 82 -11.77 1.37 -3.59
N ASP A 83 -11.17 2.32 -4.30
CA ASP A 83 -11.89 3.34 -5.08
C ASP A 83 -12.79 2.74 -6.18
N ASP A 84 -12.47 1.55 -6.68
CA ASP A 84 -13.12 0.87 -7.80
C ASP A 84 -13.37 -0.63 -7.52
N GLY A 85 -13.37 -1.06 -6.26
CA GLY A 85 -13.62 -2.46 -5.89
C GLY A 85 -12.41 -3.40 -6.08
N SER A 86 -11.27 -2.90 -6.54
CA SER A 86 -10.06 -3.70 -6.80
C SER A 86 -9.22 -4.03 -5.55
N GLY A 87 -9.72 -3.70 -4.36
CA GLY A 87 -9.25 -4.21 -3.08
C GLY A 87 -7.84 -3.79 -2.67
N LEU A 88 -7.20 -4.65 -1.87
CA LEU A 88 -5.89 -4.39 -1.25
C LEU A 88 -4.83 -4.06 -2.29
N PHE A 89 -4.78 -4.82 -3.38
CA PHE A 89 -3.64 -4.77 -4.29
C PHE A 89 -3.52 -3.42 -5.02
N MET A 90 -4.62 -2.89 -5.55
CA MET A 90 -4.59 -1.57 -6.17
C MET A 90 -4.46 -0.46 -5.13
N LYS A 91 -5.03 -0.59 -3.93
CA LYS A 91 -4.75 0.36 -2.83
C LYS A 91 -3.26 0.39 -2.50
N TYR A 92 -2.62 -0.76 -2.46
CA TYR A 92 -1.19 -0.86 -2.28
C TYR A 92 -0.45 -0.12 -3.38
N LEU A 93 -0.75 -0.38 -4.65
CA LEU A 93 -0.05 0.28 -5.75
C LEU A 93 -0.30 1.79 -5.84
N ARG A 94 -1.55 2.23 -5.69
CA ARG A 94 -1.95 3.64 -5.86
C ARG A 94 -1.46 4.51 -4.70
N ARG A 95 -1.52 4.03 -3.46
CA ARG A 95 -1.26 4.87 -2.27
C ARG A 95 -0.48 4.24 -1.13
N GLY A 96 -0.08 2.96 -1.25
CA GLY A 96 0.76 2.27 -0.26
C GLY A 96 0.15 2.15 1.15
N SER A 97 -1.16 2.39 1.30
CA SER A 97 -1.78 2.55 2.63
C SER A 97 -3.30 2.32 2.64
N GLY A 98 -3.87 2.23 3.84
CA GLY A 98 -5.31 2.13 4.09
C GLY A 98 -5.91 0.77 3.71
N TYR A 99 -5.14 -0.29 3.96
CA TYR A 99 -5.57 -1.67 3.91
C TYR A 99 -4.96 -2.43 5.11
N TYR A 100 -5.53 -3.58 5.43
CA TYR A 100 -5.08 -4.47 6.49
C TYR A 100 -5.32 -5.93 6.07
N ILE A 101 -4.30 -6.77 6.25
CA ILE A 101 -4.41 -8.23 6.06
C ILE A 101 -4.70 -8.82 7.43
N ASP A 102 -5.91 -9.34 7.60
CA ASP A 102 -6.34 -9.87 8.88
C ASP A 102 -5.84 -11.28 9.14
N VAL A 103 -5.25 -11.46 10.32
CA VAL A 103 -4.84 -12.75 10.88
C VAL A 103 -5.60 -13.10 12.16
N GLY A 104 -6.72 -12.42 12.44
CA GLY A 104 -7.65 -12.73 13.52
C GLY A 104 -8.04 -11.56 14.44
N ALA A 105 -7.41 -10.38 14.31
CA ALA A 105 -7.78 -9.23 15.15
C ALA A 105 -9.14 -8.63 14.76
N ALA A 106 -9.50 -8.70 13.47
CA ALA A 106 -10.79 -8.21 13.00
C ALA A 106 -11.96 -9.02 13.60
N ASP A 107 -11.79 -10.32 13.85
CA ASP A 107 -12.80 -11.13 14.54
C ASP A 107 -13.04 -10.65 15.98
N LEU A 108 -12.00 -10.18 16.69
CA LEU A 108 -12.17 -9.61 18.03
C LEU A 108 -13.04 -8.33 18.00
N VAL A 109 -12.96 -7.55 16.93
CA VAL A 109 -13.82 -6.37 16.72
C VAL A 109 -15.23 -6.83 16.35
N ALA A 110 -15.35 -7.77 15.41
CA ALA A 110 -16.62 -8.32 14.94
C ALA A 110 -17.44 -8.95 16.10
N ASP A 111 -16.76 -9.60 17.04
CA ASP A 111 -17.35 -10.23 18.23
C ASP A 111 -17.60 -9.22 19.38
N GLY A 112 -17.25 -7.94 19.20
CA GLY A 112 -17.40 -6.89 20.21
C GLY A 112 -16.43 -6.97 21.39
N ARG A 113 -15.44 -7.87 21.33
CA ARG A 113 -14.37 -7.99 22.34
C ARG A 113 -13.44 -6.79 22.31
N VAL A 114 -13.24 -6.19 21.13
CA VAL A 114 -12.60 -4.89 20.95
C VAL A 114 -13.66 -3.86 20.59
N LYS A 115 -13.92 -2.91 21.49
CA LYS A 115 -14.86 -1.82 21.24
C LYS A 115 -14.30 -0.87 20.19
N LEU A 116 -15.17 -0.41 19.30
CA LEU A 116 -14.86 0.55 18.25
C LEU A 116 -15.47 1.91 18.56
N VAL A 117 -14.69 2.98 18.37
CA VAL A 117 -15.19 4.36 18.38
C VAL A 117 -14.68 5.04 17.11
N GLN A 118 -15.53 5.80 16.44
CA GLN A 118 -15.17 6.51 15.22
C GLN A 118 -14.96 8.00 15.52
N GLY A 119 -13.97 8.62 14.90
CA GLY A 119 -13.70 10.05 15.09
C GLY A 119 -12.25 10.42 14.83
N GLN A 120 -11.99 11.72 14.70
CA GLN A 120 -10.63 12.24 14.78
C GLN A 120 -10.29 12.51 16.24
N VAL A 121 -9.04 12.22 16.63
CA VAL A 121 -8.50 12.61 17.92
C VAL A 121 -8.19 14.11 17.86
N ASP A 122 -8.62 14.85 18.87
CA ASP A 122 -8.32 16.28 19.03
C ASP A 122 -7.10 16.48 19.93
N HIS A 123 -7.17 15.98 21.17
CA HIS A 123 -6.06 16.02 22.13
C HIS A 123 -6.11 14.84 23.10
N LEU A 124 -5.01 14.67 23.84
CA LEU A 124 -4.94 13.77 24.99
C LEU A 124 -5.05 14.59 26.27
N THR A 125 -5.70 14.03 27.29
CA THR A 125 -5.59 14.51 28.68
C THR A 125 -4.65 13.59 29.45
N GLU A 126 -4.49 13.84 30.76
CA GLU A 126 -3.75 12.95 31.65
C GLU A 126 -4.32 11.53 31.68
N THR A 127 -5.63 11.36 31.46
CA THR A 127 -6.35 10.08 31.65
C THR A 127 -7.27 9.68 30.49
N SER A 128 -7.28 10.43 29.39
CA SER A 128 -8.24 10.19 28.30
C SER A 128 -7.75 10.62 26.91
N VAL A 129 -8.39 10.05 25.90
CA VAL A 129 -8.34 10.49 24.50
C VAL A 129 -9.62 11.26 24.20
N VAL A 130 -9.49 12.54 23.81
CA VAL A 130 -10.65 13.38 23.45
C VAL A 130 -10.77 13.43 21.93
N LEU A 131 -11.97 13.14 21.43
CA LEU A 131 -12.30 13.22 20.01
C LEU A 131 -12.80 14.62 19.64
N ALA A 132 -12.71 14.95 18.36
CA ALA A 132 -13.12 16.27 17.83
C ALA A 132 -14.61 16.61 18.03
N ASP A 133 -15.46 15.62 18.30
CA ASP A 133 -16.88 15.83 18.63
C ASP A 133 -17.14 16.03 20.14
N GLY A 134 -16.08 16.07 20.95
CA GLY A 134 -16.14 16.18 22.40
C GLY A 134 -16.27 14.84 23.14
N THR A 135 -16.33 13.71 22.43
CA THR A 135 -16.35 12.38 23.07
C THR A 135 -15.04 12.15 23.82
N GLU A 136 -15.13 11.82 25.11
CA GLU A 136 -13.98 11.52 25.95
C GLU A 136 -13.88 10.00 26.20
N LEU A 137 -12.71 9.43 25.91
CA LEU A 137 -12.41 8.01 26.07
C LEU A 137 -11.35 7.83 27.16
N ALA A 138 -11.76 7.40 28.35
CA ALA A 138 -10.80 7.07 29.41
C ALA A 138 -9.83 5.97 28.96
N ALA A 139 -8.54 6.17 29.23
CA ALA A 139 -7.48 5.23 28.85
C ALA A 139 -6.28 5.32 29.79
N ASP A 140 -5.84 4.18 30.34
CA ASP A 140 -4.59 4.07 31.11
C ASP A 140 -3.35 3.96 30.21
N LEU A 141 -3.55 3.58 28.94
CA LEU A 141 -2.50 3.44 27.92
C LEU A 141 -3.04 3.80 26.54
N VAL A 142 -2.28 4.62 25.81
CA VAL A 142 -2.55 4.95 24.41
C VAL A 142 -1.46 4.38 23.52
N VAL A 143 -1.84 3.51 22.58
CA VAL A 143 -0.93 2.91 21.60
C VAL A 143 -1.12 3.59 20.25
N TYR A 144 -0.07 4.24 19.75
CA TYR A 144 -0.05 4.91 18.44
C TYR A 144 0.25 3.91 17.32
N ALA A 145 -0.80 3.23 16.85
CA ALA A 145 -0.74 2.39 15.65
C ALA A 145 -1.08 3.19 14.38
N THR A 146 -0.48 4.37 14.21
CA THR A 146 -0.85 5.36 13.17
C THR A 146 -0.19 5.16 11.80
N GLY A 147 0.54 4.06 11.63
CA GLY A 147 1.27 3.76 10.39
C GLY A 147 2.55 4.56 10.23
N TYR A 148 3.03 4.65 8.99
CA TYR A 148 4.30 5.28 8.63
C TYR A 148 4.07 6.51 7.74
N GLY A 149 4.98 7.48 7.81
CA GLY A 149 5.07 8.57 6.85
C GLY A 149 5.54 8.10 5.47
N SER A 150 5.55 9.01 4.50
CA SER A 150 6.00 8.71 3.15
C SER A 150 7.53 8.69 3.02
N MET A 151 8.04 8.00 1.98
CA MET A 151 9.49 7.97 1.70
C MET A 151 10.06 9.36 1.39
N ASN A 152 9.27 10.26 0.80
CA ASN A 152 9.69 11.63 0.55
C ASN A 152 9.75 12.48 1.83
N GLY A 153 8.92 12.19 2.84
CA GLY A 153 9.05 12.80 4.17
C GLY A 153 10.40 12.47 4.82
N TRP A 154 10.87 11.23 4.67
CA TRP A 154 12.21 10.85 5.13
C TRP A 154 13.33 11.60 4.41
N VAL A 155 13.18 11.96 3.14
CA VAL A 155 14.17 12.80 2.45
C VAL A 155 14.20 14.21 3.05
N ALA A 156 13.04 14.78 3.34
CA ALA A 156 12.96 16.11 3.96
C ALA A 156 13.65 16.14 5.33
N ASP A 157 13.43 15.10 6.14
CA ASP A 157 13.99 14.99 7.48
C ASP A 157 15.51 14.67 7.50
N LEU A 158 15.97 13.83 6.58
CA LEU A 158 17.36 13.35 6.56
C LEU A 158 18.31 14.19 5.70
N VAL A 159 17.79 14.88 4.69
CA VAL A 159 18.58 15.68 3.74
C VAL A 159 18.14 17.15 3.84
N ASP A 160 17.03 17.49 3.19
CA ASP A 160 16.35 18.78 3.26
C ASP A 160 15.04 18.77 2.44
N GLN A 161 14.17 19.75 2.70
CA GLN A 161 12.89 19.90 1.99
C GLN A 161 13.09 20.16 0.48
N GLU A 162 14.12 20.92 0.10
CA GLU A 162 14.38 21.24 -1.32
C GLU A 162 14.63 19.96 -2.14
N THR A 163 15.38 19.02 -1.58
CA THR A 163 15.67 17.72 -2.20
C THR A 163 14.41 16.87 -2.26
N ALA A 164 13.60 16.85 -1.21
CA ALA A 164 12.32 16.14 -1.20
C ALA A 164 11.36 16.67 -2.28
N ASP A 165 11.24 17.99 -2.40
CA ASP A 165 10.44 18.65 -3.42
C ASP A 165 10.99 18.40 -4.82
N ARG A 166 12.32 18.40 -4.98
CA ARG A 166 12.98 18.10 -6.25
C ARG A 166 12.68 16.68 -6.72
N VAL A 167 12.68 15.69 -5.83
CA VAL A 167 12.27 14.31 -6.15
C VAL A 167 10.79 14.24 -6.50
N GLY A 168 9.96 14.93 -5.73
CA GLY A 168 8.51 14.84 -5.77
C GLY A 168 7.97 13.57 -5.12
N LYS A 169 6.67 13.31 -5.31
CA LYS A 169 5.99 12.14 -4.73
C LYS A 169 6.70 10.83 -5.08
N VAL A 170 6.97 10.02 -4.06
CA VAL A 170 7.46 8.65 -4.20
C VAL A 170 6.30 7.71 -3.95
N TRP A 171 6.15 6.68 -4.80
CA TRP A 171 5.01 5.77 -4.83
C TRP A 171 3.70 6.37 -5.40
N GLY A 172 2.84 5.48 -5.90
CA GLY A 172 1.62 5.80 -6.61
C GLY A 172 1.79 5.77 -8.12
N LEU A 173 0.67 5.61 -8.82
CA LEU A 173 0.62 5.45 -10.27
C LEU A 173 0.09 6.70 -10.98
N GLY A 174 -0.52 7.61 -10.22
CA GLY A 174 -1.21 8.77 -10.75
C GLY A 174 -2.54 8.44 -11.38
N SER A 175 -3.29 7.56 -10.73
CA SER A 175 -4.58 7.10 -11.24
C SER A 175 -5.76 8.03 -10.93
N ASP A 176 -5.53 9.24 -10.42
CA ASP A 176 -6.59 10.17 -9.97
C ASP A 176 -7.57 9.53 -8.97
N THR A 177 -7.01 8.72 -8.06
CA THR A 177 -7.76 8.04 -6.99
C THR A 177 -7.39 8.62 -5.62
N THR A 178 -8.10 8.21 -4.56
CA THR A 178 -7.84 8.68 -3.19
C THR A 178 -6.37 8.55 -2.79
N LYS A 179 -5.71 9.69 -2.51
CA LYS A 179 -4.27 9.84 -2.17
C LYS A 179 -3.27 9.51 -3.31
N ASP A 180 -3.74 9.30 -4.52
CA ASP A 180 -2.93 9.12 -5.73
C ASP A 180 -3.36 10.09 -6.85
N PRO A 181 -3.09 11.39 -6.69
CA PRO A 181 -3.43 12.38 -7.71
C PRO A 181 -2.65 12.11 -9.00
N GLY A 182 -3.25 12.37 -10.15
CA GLY A 182 -2.61 12.29 -11.47
C GLY A 182 -1.50 13.32 -11.68
N PRO A 183 -0.82 13.32 -12.83
CA PRO A 183 -1.15 12.52 -14.01
C PRO A 183 -0.65 11.08 -13.89
N TRP A 184 -1.17 10.23 -14.77
CA TRP A 184 -0.78 8.82 -14.91
C TRP A 184 0.69 8.68 -15.33
N GLU A 185 1.44 7.90 -14.57
CA GLU A 185 2.90 7.72 -14.73
C GLU A 185 3.29 6.44 -15.46
N GLY A 186 2.35 5.51 -15.65
CA GLY A 186 2.60 4.18 -16.23
C GLY A 186 3.21 3.18 -15.25
N GLU A 187 4.16 3.63 -14.44
CA GLU A 187 4.90 2.85 -13.44
C GLU A 187 4.88 3.54 -12.07
N GLN A 188 5.29 2.83 -11.02
CA GLN A 188 5.43 3.44 -9.70
C GLN A 188 6.35 4.68 -9.72
N ARG A 189 5.89 5.77 -9.09
CA ARG A 189 6.64 7.03 -9.03
C ARG A 189 7.96 6.88 -8.28
N ASN A 190 9.04 7.31 -8.93
CA ASN A 190 10.39 7.37 -8.38
C ASN A 190 10.95 6.06 -7.79
N MET A 191 10.28 4.93 -7.97
CA MET A 191 10.74 3.62 -7.50
C MET A 191 11.66 2.95 -8.52
N TRP A 192 12.83 2.50 -8.05
CA TRP A 192 13.82 1.70 -8.78
C TRP A 192 14.40 2.34 -10.06
N LYS A 193 14.19 3.65 -10.24
CA LYS A 193 14.61 4.43 -11.42
C LYS A 193 15.26 5.75 -11.01
N PRO A 194 16.04 6.40 -11.90
CA PRO A 194 16.69 7.67 -11.57
C PRO A 194 15.63 8.72 -11.28
N THR A 195 15.89 9.53 -10.25
CA THR A 195 14.99 10.61 -9.85
C THR A 195 15.48 11.95 -10.39
N ARG A 196 14.69 13.00 -10.16
CA ARG A 196 15.07 14.39 -10.44
C ARG A 196 16.21 14.89 -9.57
N GLN A 197 16.46 14.27 -8.43
CA GLN A 197 17.67 14.47 -7.66
C GLN A 197 18.79 13.56 -8.21
N PRO A 198 19.89 14.13 -8.71
CA PRO A 198 21.03 13.33 -9.17
C PRO A 198 21.54 12.41 -8.07
N HIS A 199 21.90 11.19 -8.46
CA HIS A 199 22.48 10.18 -7.58
C HIS A 199 21.58 9.66 -6.44
N LEU A 200 20.26 9.89 -6.53
CA LEU A 200 19.28 9.37 -5.58
C LEU A 200 18.29 8.40 -6.24
N TRP A 201 18.07 7.26 -5.60
CA TRP A 201 17.13 6.21 -5.98
C TRP A 201 16.34 5.73 -4.76
N PHE A 202 15.11 5.30 -4.99
CA PHE A 202 14.29 4.63 -3.98
C PHE A 202 14.15 3.15 -4.32
N HIS A 203 14.25 2.32 -3.30
CA HIS A 203 13.97 0.89 -3.38
C HIS A 203 13.03 0.52 -2.25
N GLY A 204 12.12 -0.40 -2.53
CA GLY A 204 11.05 -0.81 -1.64
C GLY A 204 10.03 -1.64 -2.41
N GLY A 205 8.92 -1.91 -1.75
CA GLY A 205 7.88 -2.79 -2.26
C GLY A 205 7.87 -4.14 -1.56
N ASN A 206 6.97 -5.03 -1.98
CA ASN A 206 6.90 -6.38 -1.44
C ASN A 206 7.97 -7.30 -2.06
N LEU A 207 7.94 -8.60 -1.72
CA LEU A 207 8.97 -9.55 -2.16
C LEU A 207 9.04 -9.73 -3.68
N HIS A 208 7.93 -9.67 -4.42
CA HIS A 208 8.00 -9.78 -5.89
C HIS A 208 8.65 -8.54 -6.49
N GLN A 209 8.27 -7.34 -6.04
CA GLN A 209 8.87 -6.09 -6.54
C GLN A 209 10.35 -6.02 -6.17
N SER A 210 10.69 -6.43 -4.94
CA SER A 210 12.09 -6.46 -4.50
C SER A 210 12.93 -7.40 -5.35
N ARG A 211 12.47 -8.63 -5.60
CA ARG A 211 13.19 -9.58 -6.46
C ARG A 211 13.30 -9.08 -7.89
N HIS A 212 12.20 -8.60 -8.46
CA HIS A 212 12.15 -8.14 -9.84
C HIS A 212 13.01 -6.89 -10.08
N TYR A 213 12.84 -5.85 -9.26
CA TYR A 213 13.45 -4.54 -9.51
C TYR A 213 14.87 -4.37 -8.94
N SER A 214 15.33 -5.24 -8.03
CA SER A 214 16.72 -5.18 -7.54
C SER A 214 17.73 -5.34 -8.68
N LEU A 215 17.49 -6.24 -9.62
CA LEU A 215 18.39 -6.44 -10.76
C LEU A 215 18.50 -5.18 -11.62
N TYR A 216 17.36 -4.59 -11.99
CA TYR A 216 17.35 -3.37 -12.81
C TYR A 216 18.03 -2.20 -12.10
N LEU A 217 17.79 -2.02 -10.80
CA LEU A 217 18.46 -0.97 -10.04
C LEU A 217 19.98 -1.23 -9.95
N ALA A 218 20.39 -2.47 -9.65
CA ALA A 218 21.80 -2.82 -9.56
C ALA A 218 22.54 -2.59 -10.88
N LEU A 219 21.95 -2.97 -12.01
CA LEU A 219 22.53 -2.74 -13.35
C LEU A 219 22.68 -1.25 -13.65
N GLN A 220 21.68 -0.43 -13.30
CA GLN A 220 21.74 1.02 -13.44
C GLN A 220 22.87 1.65 -12.63
N LEU A 221 23.07 1.21 -11.40
CA LEU A 221 24.13 1.70 -10.52
C LEU A 221 25.50 1.21 -11.01
N LYS A 222 25.61 -0.06 -11.38
CA LYS A 222 26.84 -0.66 -11.89
C LYS A 222 27.32 0.01 -13.17
N ALA A 223 26.43 0.27 -14.12
CA ALA A 223 26.78 0.96 -15.36
C ALA A 223 27.37 2.35 -15.10
N ARG A 224 26.77 3.12 -14.18
CA ARG A 224 27.29 4.45 -13.77
C ARG A 224 28.63 4.34 -13.08
N TYR A 225 28.81 3.34 -12.22
CA TYR A 225 30.09 3.08 -11.55
C TYR A 225 31.21 2.79 -12.55
N GLU A 226 30.93 2.04 -13.62
CA GLU A 226 31.86 1.73 -14.71
C GLU A 226 32.03 2.89 -15.71
N GLY A 227 31.43 4.06 -15.48
CA GLY A 227 31.49 5.20 -16.39
C GLY A 227 30.74 4.99 -17.71
N LEU A 228 29.86 3.98 -17.79
CA LEU A 228 29.04 3.75 -18.98
C LEU A 228 27.92 4.81 -19.08
N PRO A 229 27.64 5.34 -20.28
CA PRO A 229 26.50 6.24 -20.47
C PRO A 229 25.18 5.56 -20.10
N THR A 230 24.44 6.15 -19.17
CA THR A 230 23.09 5.70 -18.78
C THR A 230 22.05 6.77 -19.13
N PRO A 231 21.71 6.94 -20.42
CA PRO A 231 20.70 7.91 -20.81
C PRO A 231 19.36 7.54 -20.17
N VAL A 232 18.67 8.54 -19.60
CA VAL A 232 17.34 8.35 -19.01
C VAL A 232 16.30 8.76 -20.04
N TYR A 233 15.51 7.79 -20.50
CA TYR A 233 14.35 8.08 -21.33
C TYR A 233 13.30 8.81 -20.50
N ARG A 234 13.02 10.07 -20.87
CA ARG A 234 11.99 10.95 -20.27
C ARG A 234 11.98 10.95 -18.74
N LEU A 235 12.81 11.80 -18.14
CA LEU A 235 12.76 12.03 -16.69
C LEU A 235 11.40 12.62 -16.30
N ALA A 236 10.66 11.91 -15.44
CA ALA A 236 9.31 12.29 -15.01
C ALA A 236 9.28 13.72 -14.47
N GLU A 237 8.25 14.49 -14.81
CA GLU A 237 8.04 15.83 -14.26
C GLU A 237 7.57 15.76 -12.82
N VAL A 238 7.90 16.78 -12.03
CA VAL A 238 7.43 16.88 -10.65
C VAL A 238 6.10 17.61 -10.67
N HIS A 239 5.01 16.85 -10.50
CA HIS A 239 3.66 17.41 -10.41
C HIS A 239 3.22 17.65 -8.95
N HIS A 240 3.82 16.95 -8.00
CA HIS A 240 3.48 16.98 -6.59
C HIS A 240 4.75 17.14 -5.74
N PRO A 241 4.99 18.34 -5.15
CA PRO A 241 6.04 18.53 -4.16
C PRO A 241 5.71 17.79 -2.86
N SER A 242 6.69 17.68 -1.96
CA SER A 242 6.60 16.90 -0.73
C SER A 242 5.85 17.61 0.38
#